data_AF-A0A315XSX7-F1
#
_entry.id   AF-A0A315XSX7-F1
#
_cell.length_a   1.000
_cell.length_b   1.000
_cell.length_c   1.000
_cell.angle_alpha   90.00
_cell.angle_beta   90.00
_cell.angle_gamma   90.00
#
_symmetry.space_group_name_H-M   'P 1'
#
loop_
_entity.id
_entity.type
_entity.pdbx_description
1 polymer ?
#
loop_
_entity_poly.entity_id
_entity_poly.type
_entity_poly.pdbx_seq_one_letter_code
_entity_poly.pdbx_strand_id
1 'polypeptide(L)'
;MRFNYKIFGLVMFVMLICCVSAASATDVDNITVTDDTDVIEIDEAVNSVDDVELEEVDEIVSTEPVTVTDENYGDYFDADGYMTTTSDLTFTGNFTSKSFGNFKINNAVTITAGEATFNNVGFDLLSRNIILDGANFLYDTNDARIYVYEDDDIVQNLNINVVAPEDEDYYGIFVDGASNVQILNNVITYTCNYLNTENYNHVIRVVGGNNVTVSRNNITAYLPLKNVDFYQPYPSIYTDLVAGVAVQSSSNFTFTYNRLEVNVSDTDYGYPTLDALIIVDSENAYIAHNNITEIDPITPEGDNNYLYAIDVYACNHITIDDNTIRLESKGGSIIPGTNNGTGTAYGIQLTGQHNVTISNNNIHTSNNGPNAGIYSQNFNGPTNLTIINNTIYSEGSADSSHSWSLVTGMELQDNEAYIAGNTITVYNKATYSPGDNVYGISFSQAGTAYPKFTITENTVNVINGMWAIYLQYSSGASANNNSLITDYYCGNAAVYYNGDIQISGNYCPNCNGVNCNCTH
;
A
#
# COMPACT_ATOMS: atom_id res chain seq x y z
N MET A 1 31.30 -0.55 -23.88
CA MET A 1 31.53 0.82 -23.36
C MET A 1 31.91 0.67 -21.89
N ARG A 2 33.06 1.20 -21.43
CA ARG A 2 33.56 0.97 -20.05
C ARG A 2 32.79 1.84 -19.06
N PHE A 3 31.88 1.24 -18.29
CA PHE A 3 31.19 1.92 -17.19
C PHE A 3 32.17 2.29 -16.08
N ASN A 4 32.04 3.52 -15.58
CA ASN A 4 32.98 4.14 -14.66
C ASN A 4 32.49 3.92 -13.23
N TYR A 5 33.08 2.94 -12.53
CA TYR A 5 32.74 2.51 -11.16
C TYR A 5 32.76 3.62 -10.08
N LYS A 6 33.15 4.85 -10.42
CA LYS A 6 33.18 6.00 -9.51
C LYS A 6 31.82 6.67 -9.30
N ILE A 7 30.85 6.45 -10.19
CA ILE A 7 29.49 7.03 -10.06
C ILE A 7 28.61 6.16 -9.15
N PHE A 8 28.79 4.83 -9.15
CA PHE A 8 28.04 3.90 -8.30
C PHE A 8 28.33 4.12 -6.80
N GLY A 9 29.58 4.45 -6.46
CA GLY A 9 29.95 4.80 -5.09
C GLY A 9 29.45 6.18 -4.63
N LEU A 10 29.11 7.09 -5.55
CA LEU A 10 28.64 8.44 -5.20
C LEU A 10 27.13 8.44 -4.87
N VAL A 11 26.33 7.61 -5.54
CA VAL A 11 24.87 7.49 -5.29
C VAL A 11 24.60 6.87 -3.91
N MET A 12 25.36 5.86 -3.51
CA MET A 12 25.35 5.33 -2.14
C MET A 12 25.88 6.32 -1.10
N PHE A 13 26.79 7.22 -1.49
CA PHE A 13 27.31 8.26 -0.59
C PHE A 13 26.33 9.42 -0.41
N VAL A 14 25.45 9.70 -1.38
CA VAL A 14 24.37 10.70 -1.25
C VAL A 14 23.27 10.21 -0.32
N MET A 15 22.95 8.91 -0.30
CA MET A 15 22.08 8.33 0.73
C MET A 15 22.69 8.39 2.14
N LEU A 16 24.03 8.34 2.26
CA LEU A 16 24.74 8.46 3.54
C LEU A 16 25.06 9.91 3.96
N ILE A 17 25.02 10.90 3.06
CA ILE A 17 25.42 12.31 3.33
C ILE A 17 24.26 13.28 3.60
N CYS A 18 23.01 12.90 3.37
CA CYS A 18 21.88 13.70 3.90
C CYS A 18 21.84 13.71 5.44
N CYS A 19 22.75 12.98 6.10
CA CYS A 19 23.08 13.03 7.52
C CYS A 19 23.71 14.35 8.01
N VAL A 20 23.26 15.55 7.60
CA VAL A 20 23.42 16.78 8.40
C VAL A 20 22.38 17.83 7.98
N SER A 21 21.33 18.01 8.78
CA SER A 21 20.74 19.33 8.97
C SER A 21 20.40 19.52 10.45
N ALA A 22 21.27 20.29 11.10
CA ALA A 22 21.00 20.84 12.41
C ALA A 22 19.84 21.83 12.30
N ALA A 23 18.74 21.60 13.02
CA ALA A 23 17.81 22.64 13.42
C ALA A 23 17.83 22.70 14.95
N SER A 24 18.18 23.87 15.47
CA SER A 24 18.40 24.10 16.88
C SER A 24 17.08 24.00 17.65
N ALA A 25 17.01 23.16 18.68
CA ALA A 25 15.98 23.30 19.70
C ALA A 25 16.30 24.54 20.53
N THR A 26 15.56 25.63 20.30
CA THR A 26 15.47 26.75 21.23
C THR A 26 14.48 26.39 22.33
N ASP A 27 14.96 26.50 23.57
CA ASP A 27 14.20 26.47 24.83
C ASP A 27 12.81 27.12 24.73
N VAL A 28 11.80 26.41 25.22
CA VAL A 28 10.59 27.03 25.77
C VAL A 28 10.36 26.42 27.15
N ASP A 29 11.06 26.95 28.13
CA ASP A 29 10.76 26.73 29.54
C ASP A 29 9.62 27.67 29.99
N ASN A 30 8.77 27.12 30.86
CA ASN A 30 7.75 27.75 31.70
C ASN A 30 6.42 28.20 31.07
N ILE A 31 5.45 27.27 31.07
CA ILE A 31 4.08 27.62 31.48
C ILE A 31 3.79 26.93 32.81
N THR A 32 3.59 27.77 33.81
CA THR A 32 3.18 27.41 35.16
C THR A 32 1.75 26.90 35.12
N VAL A 33 1.53 25.67 35.57
CA VAL A 33 0.19 25.12 35.84
C VAL A 33 -0.29 25.74 37.14
N THR A 34 -1.31 26.59 37.07
CA THR A 34 -2.09 26.99 38.24
C THR A 34 -3.16 25.94 38.49
N ASP A 35 -3.04 25.32 39.65
CA ASP A 35 -4.01 24.44 40.31
C ASP A 35 -5.25 25.27 40.67
N ASP A 36 -6.38 25.03 40.00
CA ASP A 36 -7.67 25.54 40.44
C ASP A 36 -8.68 24.38 40.45
N THR A 37 -8.79 23.79 41.63
CA THR A 37 -9.85 22.88 42.01
C THR A 37 -11.13 23.67 42.23
N ASP A 38 -11.93 23.85 41.18
CA ASP A 38 -13.31 24.31 41.34
C ASP A 38 -14.28 23.19 40.95
N VAL A 39 -14.97 22.72 42.00
CA VAL A 39 -16.09 21.79 41.98
C VAL A 39 -17.25 22.49 41.29
N ILE A 40 -17.69 21.97 40.14
CA ILE A 40 -18.93 22.41 39.50
C ILE A 40 -20.04 21.42 39.90
N GLU A 41 -21.00 21.95 40.64
CA GLU A 41 -22.24 21.26 41.01
C GLU A 41 -23.05 20.88 39.77
N ILE A 42 -23.60 19.66 39.80
CA ILE A 42 -24.56 19.16 38.83
C ILE A 42 -25.91 19.81 39.18
N ASP A 43 -26.36 20.76 38.37
CA ASP A 43 -27.72 21.31 38.49
C ASP A 43 -28.66 20.71 37.44
N GLU A 44 -29.90 20.51 37.87
CA GLU A 44 -30.92 19.67 37.25
C GLU A 44 -31.38 20.16 35.87
N ALA A 45 -31.60 19.21 34.96
CA ALA A 45 -32.16 19.44 33.64
C ALA A 45 -33.58 20.04 33.72
N VAL A 46 -33.75 21.25 33.19
CA VAL A 46 -35.07 21.82 32.86
C VAL A 46 -35.30 21.64 31.36
N ASN A 47 -36.27 20.79 31.03
CA ASN A 47 -36.86 20.66 29.71
C ASN A 47 -37.56 21.96 29.30
N SER A 48 -37.04 22.64 28.29
CA SER A 48 -37.83 23.51 27.40
C SER A 48 -37.32 23.33 25.97
N VAL A 49 -38.07 22.58 25.19
CA VAL A 49 -37.94 22.51 23.73
C VAL A 49 -38.61 23.78 23.22
N ASP A 50 -37.82 24.82 22.97
CA ASP A 50 -38.25 25.99 22.20
C ASP A 50 -37.83 25.78 20.74
N ASP A 51 -38.81 26.01 19.86
CA ASP A 51 -38.79 25.80 18.41
C ASP A 51 -37.53 26.38 17.75
N VAL A 52 -36.70 25.50 17.18
CA VAL A 52 -35.74 25.89 16.15
C VAL A 52 -36.55 26.00 14.86
N GLU A 53 -36.69 27.23 14.34
CA GLU A 53 -37.16 27.44 12.98
C GLU A 53 -36.27 26.63 12.03
N LEU A 54 -36.86 25.59 11.44
CA LEU A 54 -36.28 24.86 10.32
C LEU A 54 -36.13 25.86 9.18
N GLU A 55 -34.90 26.24 8.83
CA GLU A 55 -34.65 26.84 7.52
C GLU A 55 -35.17 25.86 6.46
N GLU A 56 -36.08 26.35 5.61
CA GLU A 56 -36.59 25.60 4.47
C GLU A 56 -35.40 25.13 3.63
N VAL A 57 -35.16 23.82 3.63
CA VAL A 57 -34.34 23.18 2.62
C VAL A 57 -35.07 23.42 1.30
N ASP A 58 -34.45 24.18 0.40
CA ASP A 58 -34.95 24.36 -0.96
C ASP A 58 -35.34 22.99 -1.52
N GLU A 59 -36.65 22.82 -1.76
CA GLU A 59 -37.24 21.62 -2.33
C GLU A 59 -36.58 21.38 -3.69
N ILE A 60 -35.71 20.37 -3.80
CA ILE A 60 -35.14 19.94 -5.07
C ILE A 60 -36.32 19.54 -5.96
N VAL A 61 -36.67 20.40 -6.90
CA VAL A 61 -37.63 20.08 -7.96
C VAL A 61 -36.97 19.01 -8.81
N SER A 62 -37.18 17.75 -8.45
CA SER A 62 -36.84 16.59 -9.27
C SER A 62 -37.60 16.76 -10.58
N THR A 63 -36.86 17.16 -11.61
CA THR A 63 -37.34 17.13 -12.97
C THR A 63 -37.22 15.69 -13.44
N GLU A 64 -38.27 15.18 -14.11
CA GLU A 64 -38.31 13.81 -14.62
C GLU A 64 -36.98 13.44 -15.30
N PRO A 65 -36.38 12.27 -15.00
CA PRO A 65 -35.12 11.87 -15.62
C PRO A 65 -35.22 11.89 -17.14
N VAL A 66 -34.18 12.41 -17.80
CA VAL A 66 -34.13 12.48 -19.25
C VAL A 66 -33.32 11.31 -19.83
N THR A 67 -33.80 10.74 -20.93
CA THR A 67 -33.07 9.68 -21.63
C THR A 67 -32.07 10.27 -22.62
N VAL A 68 -30.80 9.94 -22.40
CA VAL A 68 -29.67 10.36 -23.23
C VAL A 68 -29.23 9.18 -24.11
N THR A 69 -29.05 9.44 -25.40
CA THR A 69 -28.54 8.52 -26.42
C THR A 69 -27.44 9.21 -27.21
N ASP A 70 -26.69 8.44 -28.00
CA ASP A 70 -25.64 8.97 -28.87
C ASP A 70 -26.17 9.95 -29.94
N GLU A 71 -27.46 9.88 -30.27
CA GLU A 71 -28.11 10.75 -31.26
C GLU A 71 -28.64 12.06 -30.67
N ASN A 72 -28.98 12.09 -29.37
CA ASN A 72 -29.66 13.23 -28.74
C ASN A 72 -28.85 13.93 -27.63
N TYR A 73 -27.62 13.47 -27.32
CA TYR A 73 -26.84 14.06 -26.21
C TYR A 73 -26.66 15.59 -26.35
N GLY A 74 -26.63 16.11 -27.57
CA GLY A 74 -26.52 17.56 -27.83
C GLY A 74 -27.70 18.40 -27.32
N ASP A 75 -28.82 17.78 -26.94
CA ASP A 75 -29.94 18.47 -26.30
C ASP A 75 -29.67 18.78 -24.81
N TYR A 76 -28.70 18.07 -24.20
CA TYR A 76 -28.41 18.11 -22.76
C TYR A 76 -26.95 18.46 -22.44
N PHE A 77 -26.09 18.53 -23.46
CA PHE A 77 -24.67 18.83 -23.35
C PHE A 77 -24.25 19.86 -24.41
N ASP A 78 -23.37 20.79 -24.04
CA ASP A 78 -22.81 21.75 -24.98
C ASP A 78 -21.68 21.16 -25.84
N ALA A 79 -21.09 21.99 -26.70
CA ALA A 79 -20.03 21.56 -27.61
C ALA A 79 -18.73 21.13 -26.90
N ASP A 80 -18.53 21.59 -25.66
CA ASP A 80 -17.37 21.27 -24.82
C ASP A 80 -17.67 20.13 -23.84
N GLY A 81 -18.87 19.53 -23.92
CA GLY A 81 -19.30 18.40 -23.12
C GLY A 81 -19.90 18.77 -21.76
N TYR A 82 -20.11 20.06 -21.45
CA TYR A 82 -20.76 20.48 -20.20
C TYR A 82 -22.26 20.22 -20.24
N MET A 83 -22.77 19.66 -19.15
CA MET A 83 -24.20 19.45 -18.95
C MET A 83 -24.94 20.80 -18.90
N THR A 84 -26.05 20.90 -19.64
CA THR A 84 -26.89 22.10 -19.75
C THR A 84 -28.27 21.92 -19.12
N THR A 85 -28.61 20.70 -18.71
CA THR A 85 -29.84 20.38 -17.97
C THR A 85 -29.56 20.20 -16.48
N THR A 86 -30.61 20.27 -15.65
CA THR A 86 -30.58 19.97 -14.20
C THR A 86 -31.32 18.68 -13.86
N SER A 87 -31.79 17.93 -14.86
CA SER A 87 -32.49 16.65 -14.67
C SER A 87 -31.50 15.51 -14.47
N ASP A 88 -31.94 14.50 -13.72
CA ASP A 88 -31.25 13.21 -13.68
C ASP A 88 -31.12 12.62 -15.08
N LEU A 89 -30.05 11.88 -15.33
CA LEU A 89 -29.68 11.39 -16.66
C LEU A 89 -29.78 9.87 -16.72
N THR A 90 -30.55 9.35 -17.67
CA THR A 90 -30.55 7.92 -18.01
C THR A 90 -29.89 7.72 -19.36
N PHE A 91 -28.64 7.24 -19.38
CA PHE A 91 -27.94 6.94 -20.62
C PHE A 91 -28.32 5.55 -21.12
N THR A 92 -28.59 5.42 -22.42
CA THR A 92 -28.90 4.15 -23.08
C THR A 92 -28.21 4.05 -24.44
N GLY A 93 -27.82 2.83 -24.82
CA GLY A 93 -27.21 2.56 -26.12
C GLY A 93 -25.69 2.76 -26.16
N ASN A 94 -25.13 2.92 -27.36
CA ASN A 94 -23.69 2.96 -27.57
C ASN A 94 -23.23 4.36 -27.90
N PHE A 95 -22.37 4.93 -27.06
CA PHE A 95 -21.72 6.22 -27.27
C PHE A 95 -20.37 6.01 -27.94
N THR A 96 -20.17 6.64 -29.09
CA THR A 96 -18.86 6.67 -29.74
C THR A 96 -18.03 7.83 -29.19
N SER A 97 -16.71 7.79 -29.46
CA SER A 97 -15.76 8.82 -29.06
C SER A 97 -16.26 10.22 -29.40
N LYS A 98 -16.07 11.17 -28.48
CA LYS A 98 -16.54 12.56 -28.60
C LYS A 98 -15.37 13.51 -28.78
N SER A 99 -15.60 14.59 -29.52
CA SER A 99 -14.58 15.63 -29.72
C SER A 99 -14.17 16.34 -28.42
N PHE A 100 -15.04 16.31 -27.40
CA PHE A 100 -14.78 16.89 -26.09
C PHE A 100 -14.17 15.90 -25.08
N GLY A 101 -13.93 14.65 -25.46
CA GLY A 101 -13.43 13.61 -24.56
C GLY A 101 -14.52 13.10 -23.62
N ASN A 102 -14.63 13.69 -22.43
CA ASN A 102 -15.51 13.26 -21.34
C ASN A 102 -16.79 14.11 -21.23
N PHE A 103 -17.88 13.48 -20.80
CA PHE A 103 -19.06 14.24 -20.35
C PHE A 103 -18.75 14.94 -19.03
N LYS A 104 -19.01 16.25 -18.96
CA LYS A 104 -18.72 17.09 -17.80
C LYS A 104 -19.99 17.34 -17.02
N ILE A 105 -20.10 16.71 -15.86
CA ILE A 105 -21.28 16.74 -15.00
C ILE A 105 -21.05 17.80 -13.94
N ASN A 106 -21.62 18.97 -14.17
CA ASN A 106 -21.44 20.18 -13.36
C ASN A 106 -22.69 20.54 -12.53
N ASN A 107 -23.61 19.58 -12.33
CA ASN A 107 -24.79 19.70 -11.49
C ASN A 107 -24.92 18.46 -10.59
N ALA A 108 -25.50 18.61 -9.40
CA ALA A 108 -25.85 17.50 -8.52
C ALA A 108 -26.99 16.68 -9.13
N VAL A 109 -26.69 15.48 -9.64
CA VAL A 109 -27.65 14.60 -10.31
C VAL A 109 -27.31 13.13 -10.12
N THR A 110 -28.31 12.28 -10.33
CA THR A 110 -28.11 10.84 -10.54
C THR A 110 -27.97 10.54 -12.02
N ILE A 111 -26.93 9.79 -12.36
CA ILE A 111 -26.66 9.23 -13.68
C ILE A 111 -26.88 7.73 -13.60
N THR A 112 -27.88 7.22 -14.31
CA THR A 112 -28.11 5.79 -14.50
C THR A 112 -27.68 5.39 -15.90
N ALA A 113 -26.67 4.55 -16.02
CA ALA A 113 -26.12 4.20 -17.34
C ALA A 113 -25.86 2.69 -17.52
N GLY A 114 -26.52 1.83 -16.74
CA GLY A 114 -26.38 0.37 -16.83
C GLY A 114 -26.73 -0.25 -18.19
N GLU A 115 -27.51 0.43 -19.03
CA GLU A 115 -27.83 0.02 -20.41
C GLU A 115 -26.98 0.74 -21.47
N ALA A 116 -25.96 1.49 -21.05
CA ALA A 116 -25.07 2.23 -21.93
C ALA A 116 -23.67 1.59 -22.04
N THR A 117 -23.07 1.78 -23.21
CA THR A 117 -21.64 1.52 -23.44
C THR A 117 -20.98 2.77 -23.99
N PHE A 118 -19.87 3.18 -23.39
CA PHE A 118 -19.10 4.36 -23.78
C PHE A 118 -17.74 3.93 -24.35
N ASN A 119 -17.49 4.30 -25.61
CA ASN A 119 -16.27 3.95 -26.34
C ASN A 119 -15.36 5.18 -26.43
N ASN A 120 -14.28 5.20 -25.64
CA ASN A 120 -13.38 6.36 -25.46
C ASN A 120 -14.12 7.65 -25.07
N VAL A 121 -15.03 7.53 -24.11
CA VAL A 121 -15.73 8.68 -23.49
C VAL A 121 -15.90 8.37 -22.01
N GLY A 122 -15.41 9.24 -21.15
CA GLY A 122 -15.56 9.13 -19.70
C GLY A 122 -16.46 10.21 -19.12
N PHE A 123 -16.25 10.46 -17.82
CA PHE A 123 -17.01 11.43 -17.05
C PHE A 123 -16.06 12.26 -16.17
N ASP A 124 -16.22 13.58 -16.24
CA ASP A 124 -15.66 14.50 -15.26
C ASP A 124 -16.79 14.90 -14.31
N LEU A 125 -16.70 14.50 -13.04
CA LEU A 125 -17.65 14.86 -11.99
C LEU A 125 -17.16 16.17 -11.33
N LEU A 126 -17.85 17.26 -11.65
CA LEU A 126 -17.46 18.64 -11.36
C LEU A 126 -18.43 19.34 -10.39
N SER A 127 -19.26 18.58 -9.69
CA SER A 127 -20.22 19.07 -8.70
C SER A 127 -20.34 18.07 -7.57
N ARG A 128 -20.81 18.51 -6.41
CA ARG A 128 -21.04 17.62 -5.27
C ARG A 128 -22.31 16.79 -5.45
N ASN A 129 -22.38 15.64 -4.77
CA ASN A 129 -23.55 14.77 -4.72
C ASN A 129 -23.96 14.19 -6.08
N ILE A 130 -22.97 13.86 -6.93
CA ILE A 130 -23.20 13.13 -8.16
C ILE A 130 -23.17 11.63 -7.87
N ILE A 131 -24.17 10.91 -8.39
CA ILE A 131 -24.18 9.45 -8.37
C ILE A 131 -24.02 8.95 -9.81
N LEU A 132 -22.91 8.29 -10.11
CA LEU A 132 -22.69 7.55 -11.34
C LEU A 132 -22.95 6.06 -11.09
N ASP A 133 -24.10 5.57 -11.53
CA ASP A 133 -24.57 4.20 -11.28
C ASP A 133 -24.74 3.39 -12.58
N GLY A 134 -23.86 2.40 -12.75
CA GLY A 134 -23.84 1.50 -13.88
C GLY A 134 -23.32 2.16 -15.14
N ALA A 135 -22.43 1.48 -15.87
CA ALA A 135 -22.05 1.79 -17.25
C ALA A 135 -21.02 0.75 -17.72
N ASN A 136 -20.92 0.56 -19.04
CA ASN A 136 -19.81 -0.16 -19.64
C ASN A 136 -18.86 0.83 -20.30
N PHE A 137 -17.60 0.86 -19.89
CA PHE A 137 -16.58 1.72 -20.46
C PHE A 137 -15.55 0.88 -21.21
N LEU A 138 -15.31 1.23 -22.47
CA LEU A 138 -14.31 0.62 -23.34
C LEU A 138 -13.36 1.72 -23.80
N TYR A 139 -12.15 1.75 -23.24
CA TYR A 139 -11.14 2.77 -23.54
C TYR A 139 -9.97 2.11 -24.29
N ASP A 140 -9.81 2.45 -25.57
CA ASP A 140 -8.71 2.06 -26.46
C ASP A 140 -7.93 3.27 -27.04
N THR A 141 -8.34 4.51 -26.74
CA THR A 141 -7.61 5.75 -27.13
C THR A 141 -7.61 6.82 -26.03
N ASN A 142 -6.74 7.81 -26.19
CA ASN A 142 -6.38 8.83 -25.19
C ASN A 142 -7.58 9.65 -24.67
N ASP A 143 -7.48 10.03 -23.39
CA ASP A 143 -8.31 10.94 -22.57
C ASP A 143 -9.63 10.48 -21.94
N ALA A 144 -10.21 9.34 -22.32
CA ALA A 144 -11.43 8.86 -21.67
C ALA A 144 -11.16 8.30 -20.27
N ARG A 145 -11.73 8.89 -19.20
CA ARG A 145 -11.47 8.47 -17.81
C ARG A 145 -12.59 8.94 -16.87
N ILE A 146 -12.59 8.43 -15.64
CA ILE A 146 -13.50 8.92 -14.60
C ILE A 146 -12.71 9.82 -13.66
N TYR A 147 -13.05 11.10 -13.64
CA TYR A 147 -12.50 12.07 -12.71
C TYR A 147 -13.55 12.52 -11.71
N VAL A 148 -13.14 12.60 -10.44
CA VAL A 148 -13.96 13.10 -9.34
C VAL A 148 -13.24 14.26 -8.70
N TYR A 149 -13.79 15.47 -8.85
CA TYR A 149 -13.18 16.71 -8.39
C TYR A 149 -13.88 17.34 -7.19
N GLU A 150 -15.09 16.89 -6.86
CA GLU A 150 -15.92 17.48 -5.80
C GLU A 150 -16.41 16.41 -4.82
N ASP A 151 -16.84 16.87 -3.64
CA ASP A 151 -17.17 16.02 -2.50
C ASP A 151 -18.51 15.25 -2.67
N ASP A 152 -18.68 14.21 -1.85
CA ASP A 152 -19.94 13.47 -1.68
C ASP A 152 -20.42 12.70 -2.93
N ASP A 153 -19.50 12.43 -3.85
CA ASP A 153 -19.77 11.69 -5.08
C ASP A 153 -19.71 10.17 -4.90
N ILE A 154 -20.54 9.45 -5.66
CA ILE A 154 -20.60 7.99 -5.66
C ILE A 154 -20.38 7.46 -7.07
N VAL A 155 -19.36 6.62 -7.24
CA VAL A 155 -19.00 5.93 -8.48
C VAL A 155 -19.22 4.44 -8.28
N GLN A 156 -20.30 3.88 -8.84
CA GLN A 156 -20.70 2.51 -8.52
C GLN A 156 -21.21 1.67 -9.68
N ASN A 157 -21.07 0.35 -9.51
CA ASN A 157 -21.58 -0.69 -10.42
C ASN A 157 -21.07 -0.57 -11.87
N LEU A 158 -19.88 0.02 -12.05
CA LEU A 158 -19.29 0.23 -13.37
C LEU A 158 -18.55 -1.03 -13.85
N ASN A 159 -18.54 -1.21 -15.16
CA ASN A 159 -17.67 -2.16 -15.84
C ASN A 159 -16.68 -1.38 -16.71
N ILE A 160 -15.44 -1.23 -16.24
CA ILE A 160 -14.40 -0.43 -16.89
C ILE A 160 -13.37 -1.37 -17.51
N ASN A 161 -13.18 -1.27 -18.82
CA ASN A 161 -12.13 -1.98 -19.55
C ASN A 161 -11.25 -0.99 -20.30
N VAL A 162 -9.98 -0.95 -19.92
CA VAL A 162 -9.00 0.06 -20.31
C VAL A 162 -7.78 -0.57 -20.92
N VAL A 163 -7.31 0.04 -22.01
CA VAL A 163 -5.92 -0.02 -22.46
C VAL A 163 -5.31 1.37 -22.33
N ALA A 164 -4.36 1.52 -21.42
CA ALA A 164 -3.64 2.76 -21.20
C ALA A 164 -2.78 3.11 -22.42
N PRO A 165 -2.71 4.39 -22.81
CA PRO A 165 -1.95 4.84 -23.97
C PRO A 165 -0.43 4.88 -23.74
N GLU A 166 0.32 4.90 -24.86
CA GLU A 166 1.78 4.76 -24.91
C GLU A 166 2.58 5.99 -24.47
N ASP A 167 2.05 7.17 -24.20
CA ASP A 167 2.91 8.32 -23.85
C ASP A 167 2.23 9.33 -22.90
N GLU A 168 1.29 8.86 -22.07
CA GLU A 168 0.49 9.74 -21.22
C GLU A 168 0.22 9.12 -19.85
N ASP A 169 0.08 10.00 -18.86
CA ASP A 169 -0.47 9.62 -17.57
C ASP A 169 -1.90 9.14 -17.75
N TYR A 170 -2.22 7.98 -17.19
CA TYR A 170 -3.53 7.40 -17.37
C TYR A 170 -4.05 6.72 -16.11
N TYR A 171 -5.26 7.10 -15.74
CA TYR A 171 -5.93 6.64 -14.53
C TYR A 171 -7.30 6.08 -14.89
N GLY A 172 -7.68 4.94 -14.32
CA GLY A 172 -9.03 4.40 -14.52
C GLY A 172 -10.07 5.26 -13.82
N ILE A 173 -9.84 5.50 -12.52
CA ILE A 173 -10.60 6.44 -11.69
C ILE A 173 -9.61 7.34 -10.96
N PHE A 174 -9.79 8.64 -11.01
CA PHE A 174 -8.98 9.60 -10.26
C PHE A 174 -9.85 10.53 -9.42
N VAL A 175 -9.63 10.48 -8.11
CA VAL A 175 -10.18 11.41 -7.11
C VAL A 175 -9.11 12.45 -6.79
N ASP A 176 -9.39 13.71 -7.10
CA ASP A 176 -8.45 14.83 -6.94
C ASP A 176 -9.04 15.90 -6.00
N GLY A 177 -8.57 15.93 -4.76
CA GLY A 177 -8.98 16.87 -3.72
C GLY A 177 -10.37 16.62 -3.11
N ALA A 178 -11.12 15.65 -3.62
CA ALA A 178 -12.50 15.39 -3.21
C ALA A 178 -12.62 14.48 -1.96
N SER A 179 -13.56 14.82 -1.08
CA SER A 179 -13.85 14.13 0.18
C SER A 179 -15.19 13.39 0.16
N ASN A 180 -15.36 12.42 1.06
CA ASN A 180 -16.54 11.56 1.18
C ASN A 180 -16.91 10.79 -0.10
N VAL A 181 -15.96 10.64 -1.02
CA VAL A 181 -16.16 9.92 -2.28
C VAL A 181 -16.24 8.42 -2.04
N GLN A 182 -17.17 7.75 -2.71
CA GLN A 182 -17.36 6.30 -2.63
C GLN A 182 -17.17 5.65 -4.00
N ILE A 183 -16.22 4.71 -4.10
CA ILE A 183 -15.96 3.89 -5.29
C ILE A 183 -16.39 2.45 -4.96
N LEU A 184 -17.57 2.05 -5.43
CA LEU A 184 -18.28 0.86 -4.94
C LEU A 184 -18.64 -0.16 -6.01
N ASN A 185 -18.41 -1.45 -5.74
CA ASN A 185 -18.93 -2.56 -6.57
C ASN A 185 -18.56 -2.49 -8.06
N ASN A 186 -17.42 -1.88 -8.40
CA ASN A 186 -16.98 -1.77 -9.78
C ASN A 186 -16.19 -3.01 -10.22
N VAL A 187 -16.24 -3.32 -11.51
CA VAL A 187 -15.36 -4.28 -12.18
C VAL A 187 -14.41 -3.49 -13.07
N ILE A 188 -13.11 -3.57 -12.82
CA ILE A 188 -12.09 -2.80 -13.53
C ILE A 188 -11.06 -3.75 -14.12
N THR A 189 -10.91 -3.73 -15.44
CA THR A 189 -9.79 -4.34 -16.17
C THR A 189 -8.93 -3.23 -16.74
N TYR A 190 -7.67 -3.15 -16.32
CA TYR A 190 -6.74 -2.11 -16.75
C TYR A 190 -5.51 -2.75 -17.37
N THR A 191 -5.15 -2.37 -18.58
CA THR A 191 -3.99 -2.91 -19.29
C THR A 191 -3.05 -1.78 -19.69
N CYS A 192 -1.82 -1.81 -19.22
CA CYS A 192 -0.72 -0.99 -19.74
C CYS A 192 0.37 -1.93 -20.24
N ASN A 193 0.76 -1.79 -21.51
CA ASN A 193 1.76 -2.66 -22.16
C ASN A 193 3.02 -1.87 -22.55
N TYR A 194 3.25 -0.71 -21.93
CA TYR A 194 4.25 0.25 -22.38
C TYR A 194 5.19 0.66 -21.26
N LEU A 195 6.50 0.55 -21.51
CA LEU A 195 7.57 0.83 -20.55
C LEU A 195 7.87 2.33 -20.38
N ASN A 196 6.93 3.22 -20.67
CA ASN A 196 7.19 4.65 -20.79
C ASN A 196 7.76 5.19 -19.50
N THR A 197 8.94 5.78 -19.63
CA THR A 197 9.84 6.02 -18.49
C THR A 197 9.47 7.24 -17.64
N GLU A 198 8.42 7.98 -18.01
CA GLU A 198 8.04 9.24 -17.34
C GLU A 198 6.53 9.39 -17.05
N ASN A 199 5.70 8.39 -17.39
CA ASN A 199 4.24 8.49 -17.22
C ASN A 199 3.68 7.61 -16.10
N TYR A 200 2.66 8.14 -15.43
CA TYR A 200 1.95 7.46 -14.35
C TYR A 200 0.84 6.56 -14.87
N ASN A 201 0.78 5.33 -14.37
CA ASN A 201 -0.30 4.40 -14.64
C ASN A 201 -0.81 3.83 -13.31
N HIS A 202 -1.85 4.46 -12.78
CA HIS A 202 -2.53 4.05 -11.55
C HIS A 202 -3.97 3.66 -11.87
N VAL A 203 -4.43 2.46 -11.50
CA VAL A 203 -5.81 2.06 -11.86
C VAL A 203 -6.83 2.92 -11.11
N ILE A 204 -6.64 3.06 -9.80
CA ILE A 204 -7.34 4.04 -8.96
C ILE A 204 -6.31 4.97 -8.36
N ARG A 205 -6.51 6.27 -8.49
CA ARG A 205 -5.68 7.31 -7.89
C ARG A 205 -6.52 8.18 -6.95
N VAL A 206 -6.00 8.45 -5.77
CA VAL A 206 -6.62 9.34 -4.78
C VAL A 206 -5.56 10.32 -4.26
N VAL A 207 -5.79 11.62 -4.43
CA VAL A 207 -4.86 12.66 -3.95
C VAL A 207 -5.65 13.73 -3.19
N GLY A 208 -5.26 14.04 -1.95
CA GLY A 208 -5.75 15.22 -1.24
C GLY A 208 -7.20 15.17 -0.72
N GLY A 209 -7.81 13.98 -0.63
CA GLY A 209 -9.21 13.79 -0.21
C GLY A 209 -9.37 13.15 1.18
N ASN A 210 -10.45 13.48 1.90
CA ASN A 210 -10.77 12.87 3.20
C ASN A 210 -11.95 11.90 3.10
N ASN A 211 -11.95 10.83 3.90
CA ASN A 211 -13.03 9.84 3.97
C ASN A 211 -13.36 9.15 2.62
N VAL A 212 -12.37 9.01 1.73
CA VAL A 212 -12.57 8.30 0.46
C VAL A 212 -12.66 6.80 0.74
N THR A 213 -13.73 6.17 0.26
CA THR A 213 -13.99 4.73 0.44
C THR A 213 -13.91 4.00 -0.89
N VAL A 214 -13.02 3.02 -1.00
CA VAL A 214 -12.91 2.08 -2.11
C VAL A 214 -13.32 0.71 -1.59
N SER A 215 -14.52 0.23 -1.98
CA SER A 215 -15.05 -1.01 -1.41
C SER A 215 -15.77 -1.91 -2.39
N ARG A 216 -15.61 -3.22 -2.19
CA ARG A 216 -16.28 -4.28 -2.99
C ARG A 216 -15.98 -4.24 -4.48
N ASN A 217 -14.86 -3.63 -4.88
CA ASN A 217 -14.43 -3.60 -6.27
C ASN A 217 -13.70 -4.89 -6.64
N ASN A 218 -13.80 -5.28 -7.91
CA ASN A 218 -13.04 -6.35 -8.53
C ASN A 218 -12.11 -5.77 -9.58
N ILE A 219 -10.84 -5.61 -9.23
CA ILE A 219 -9.82 -4.93 -10.02
C ILE A 219 -8.83 -5.98 -10.53
N THR A 220 -8.59 -5.98 -11.84
CA THR A 220 -7.56 -6.79 -12.49
C THR A 220 -6.72 -5.88 -13.38
N ALA A 221 -5.44 -5.76 -13.06
CA ALA A 221 -4.51 -4.88 -13.74
C ALA A 221 -3.37 -5.68 -14.37
N TYR A 222 -2.94 -5.25 -15.55
CA TYR A 222 -1.71 -5.67 -16.22
C TYR A 222 -0.84 -4.42 -16.35
N LEU A 223 0.21 -4.32 -15.54
CA LEU A 223 1.05 -3.14 -15.43
C LEU A 223 2.52 -3.50 -15.67
N PRO A 224 3.29 -2.66 -16.36
CA PRO A 224 4.71 -2.88 -16.55
C PRO A 224 5.49 -2.58 -15.26
N LEU A 225 6.65 -3.18 -15.09
CA LEU A 225 7.63 -2.72 -14.09
C LEU A 225 8.37 -1.49 -14.61
N LYS A 226 8.29 -0.38 -13.89
CA LYS A 226 8.94 0.89 -14.26
C LYS A 226 10.01 1.31 -13.26
N ASN A 227 10.99 2.08 -13.73
CA ASN A 227 12.02 2.64 -12.86
C ASN A 227 11.42 3.65 -11.87
N VAL A 228 11.86 3.56 -10.62
CA VAL A 228 11.56 4.56 -9.58
C VAL A 228 12.14 5.92 -9.96
N ASP A 229 11.35 6.99 -9.78
CA ASP A 229 11.82 8.37 -9.92
C ASP A 229 12.31 8.94 -8.58
N PHE A 230 13.62 8.80 -8.34
CA PHE A 230 14.28 9.30 -7.14
C PHE A 230 14.43 10.83 -7.08
N TYR A 231 14.01 11.57 -8.11
CA TYR A 231 14.06 13.03 -8.10
C TYR A 231 12.80 13.68 -7.53
N GLN A 232 11.78 12.88 -7.26
CA GLN A 232 10.54 13.37 -6.66
C GLN A 232 10.74 13.77 -5.20
N PRO A 233 10.07 14.84 -4.73
CA PRO A 233 10.10 15.21 -3.32
C PRO A 233 9.60 14.04 -2.47
N TYR A 234 10.33 13.72 -1.39
CA TYR A 234 9.88 12.75 -0.42
C TYR A 234 8.96 13.39 0.63
N PRO A 235 7.88 12.73 1.08
CA PRO A 235 7.29 11.48 0.58
C PRO A 235 6.33 11.72 -0.60
N SER A 236 6.24 10.80 -1.56
CA SER A 236 5.40 11.02 -2.75
C SER A 236 5.02 9.74 -3.52
N ILE A 237 3.76 9.60 -3.94
CA ILE A 237 3.33 8.58 -4.92
C ILE A 237 3.89 8.84 -6.32
N TYR A 238 4.48 10.02 -6.55
CA TYR A 238 5.14 10.31 -7.82
C TYR A 238 6.49 9.57 -7.95
N THR A 239 7.04 9.07 -6.83
CA THR A 239 8.24 8.21 -6.86
C THR A 239 7.97 6.90 -7.60
N ASP A 240 6.74 6.38 -7.51
CA ASP A 240 6.33 5.09 -8.08
C ASP A 240 5.35 5.30 -9.25
N LEU A 241 5.86 5.11 -10.47
CA LEU A 241 5.16 5.42 -11.71
C LEU A 241 3.96 4.50 -11.99
N VAL A 242 3.87 3.33 -11.33
CA VAL A 242 2.87 2.30 -11.62
C VAL A 242 2.31 1.72 -10.33
N ALA A 243 0.99 1.62 -10.26
CA ALA A 243 0.31 1.03 -9.11
C ALA A 243 -1.07 0.51 -9.47
N GLY A 244 -1.52 -0.55 -8.79
CA GLY A 244 -2.95 -0.89 -8.79
C GLY A 244 -3.78 0.25 -8.20
N VAL A 245 -3.48 0.62 -6.95
CA VAL A 245 -4.14 1.72 -6.25
C VAL A 245 -3.08 2.63 -5.64
N ALA A 246 -3.15 3.93 -5.91
CA ALA A 246 -2.22 4.92 -5.36
C ALA A 246 -2.97 5.99 -4.56
N VAL A 247 -2.56 6.21 -3.33
CA VAL A 247 -3.19 7.16 -2.39
C VAL A 247 -2.15 8.10 -1.82
N GLN A 248 -2.41 9.40 -1.87
CA GLN A 248 -1.53 10.42 -1.27
C GLN A 248 -2.31 11.47 -0.48
N SER A 249 -1.73 11.94 0.62
CA SER A 249 -2.19 13.11 1.38
C SER A 249 -3.68 13.02 1.74
N SER A 250 -4.12 11.83 2.16
CA SER A 250 -5.54 11.53 2.42
C SER A 250 -5.75 11.12 3.88
N SER A 251 -6.83 11.58 4.50
CA SER A 251 -7.20 11.17 5.86
C SER A 251 -8.42 10.24 5.85
N ASN A 252 -8.44 9.24 6.73
CA ASN A 252 -9.53 8.27 6.87
C ASN A 252 -9.84 7.50 5.57
N PHE A 253 -8.82 7.25 4.73
CA PHE A 253 -8.98 6.44 3.52
C PHE A 253 -9.37 5.00 3.90
N THR A 254 -10.40 4.46 3.26
CA THR A 254 -10.89 3.11 3.53
C THR A 254 -10.79 2.25 2.28
N PHE A 255 -10.03 1.15 2.35
CA PHE A 255 -9.91 0.15 1.29
C PHE A 255 -10.37 -1.20 1.84
N THR A 256 -11.60 -1.62 1.53
CA THR A 256 -12.19 -2.82 2.14
C THR A 256 -12.97 -3.72 1.21
N TYR A 257 -12.92 -5.03 1.45
CA TYR A 257 -13.67 -6.04 0.71
C TYR A 257 -13.40 -6.04 -0.80
N ASN A 258 -12.24 -5.55 -1.24
CA ASN A 258 -11.86 -5.55 -2.64
C ASN A 258 -11.14 -6.85 -3.03
N ARG A 259 -11.28 -7.26 -4.28
CA ARG A 259 -10.32 -8.14 -4.96
C ARG A 259 -9.43 -7.26 -5.84
N LEU A 260 -8.15 -7.19 -5.51
CA LEU A 260 -7.14 -6.47 -6.29
C LEU A 260 -6.14 -7.50 -6.81
N GLU A 261 -6.10 -7.69 -8.12
CA GLU A 261 -5.12 -8.53 -8.78
C GLU A 261 -4.28 -7.67 -9.74
N VAL A 262 -2.98 -7.60 -9.49
CA VAL A 262 -2.02 -6.86 -10.31
C VAL A 262 -1.03 -7.87 -10.90
N ASN A 263 -0.88 -7.83 -12.22
CA ASN A 263 -0.01 -8.73 -12.97
C ASN A 263 1.04 -7.91 -13.72
N VAL A 264 2.31 -8.33 -13.65
CA VAL A 264 3.36 -7.73 -14.46
C VAL A 264 3.12 -8.04 -15.93
N SER A 265 3.04 -7.00 -16.76
CA SER A 265 2.80 -7.10 -18.21
C SER A 265 4.07 -6.97 -19.06
N ASP A 266 5.04 -6.19 -18.57
CA ASP A 266 6.34 -5.95 -19.21
C ASP A 266 7.38 -5.52 -18.16
N THR A 267 8.67 -5.50 -18.50
CA THR A 267 9.74 -5.07 -17.59
C THR A 267 10.85 -4.28 -18.29
N ASP A 268 11.29 -3.18 -17.66
CA ASP A 268 12.48 -2.41 -18.07
C ASP A 268 13.73 -2.75 -17.21
N TYR A 269 14.87 -2.14 -17.54
CA TYR A 269 16.14 -2.28 -16.83
C TYR A 269 16.37 -1.15 -15.81
N GLY A 270 16.84 -1.50 -14.61
CA GLY A 270 17.29 -0.55 -13.58
C GLY A 270 16.79 -0.90 -12.18
N TYR A 271 15.71 -0.24 -11.78
CA TYR A 271 14.90 -0.45 -10.56
C TYR A 271 13.44 -0.75 -10.96
N PRO A 272 13.17 -1.85 -11.68
CA PRO A 272 11.84 -2.20 -12.18
C PRO A 272 10.88 -2.47 -11.01
N THR A 273 10.01 -1.51 -10.74
CA THR A 273 9.16 -1.44 -9.55
C THR A 273 7.69 -1.46 -9.90
N LEU A 274 6.89 -2.09 -9.05
CA LEU A 274 5.43 -2.10 -9.11
C LEU A 274 4.85 -2.26 -7.71
N ASP A 275 3.79 -1.50 -7.45
CA ASP A 275 2.97 -1.61 -6.26
C ASP A 275 1.59 -2.16 -6.62
N ALA A 276 1.06 -3.10 -5.83
CA ALA A 276 -0.36 -3.37 -5.90
C ALA A 276 -1.16 -2.22 -5.25
N LEU A 277 -0.77 -1.82 -4.04
CA LEU A 277 -1.37 -0.71 -3.30
C LEU A 277 -0.25 0.13 -2.65
N ILE A 278 -0.18 1.41 -2.98
CA ILE A 278 0.73 2.38 -2.34
C ILE A 278 -0.08 3.48 -1.64
N ILE A 279 0.31 3.79 -0.39
CA ILE A 279 -0.30 4.84 0.44
C ILE A 279 0.81 5.73 1.00
N VAL A 280 0.68 7.03 0.79
CA VAL A 280 1.74 7.99 1.08
C VAL A 280 1.18 9.19 1.84
N ASP A 281 1.92 9.68 2.84
CA ASP A 281 1.62 10.93 3.56
C ASP A 281 0.17 11.00 4.06
N SER A 282 -0.36 9.86 4.51
CA SER A 282 -1.77 9.69 4.83
C SER A 282 -1.97 9.35 6.31
N GLU A 283 -3.16 9.65 6.83
CA GLU A 283 -3.49 9.43 8.24
C GLU A 283 -4.78 8.62 8.41
N ASN A 284 -4.82 7.75 9.43
CA ASN A 284 -6.02 7.00 9.82
C ASN A 284 -6.59 6.11 8.71
N ALA A 285 -5.75 5.58 7.81
CA ALA A 285 -6.23 4.69 6.76
C ALA A 285 -6.55 3.29 7.30
N TYR A 286 -7.62 2.68 6.76
CA TYR A 286 -8.09 1.35 7.10
C TYR A 286 -8.10 0.44 5.86
N ILE A 287 -7.14 -0.49 5.81
CA ILE A 287 -6.97 -1.47 4.73
C ILE A 287 -7.35 -2.84 5.27
N ALA A 288 -8.59 -3.30 5.02
CA ALA A 288 -9.07 -4.53 5.65
C ALA A 288 -9.99 -5.41 4.82
N HIS A 289 -9.94 -6.72 5.10
CA HIS A 289 -10.81 -7.72 4.47
C HIS A 289 -10.66 -7.81 2.94
N ASN A 290 -9.48 -7.48 2.41
CA ASN A 290 -9.21 -7.54 0.97
C ASN A 290 -8.53 -8.85 0.57
N ASN A 291 -8.67 -9.20 -0.71
CA ASN A 291 -7.78 -10.15 -1.38
C ASN A 291 -6.88 -9.37 -2.33
N ILE A 292 -5.59 -9.25 -1.98
CA ILE A 292 -4.58 -8.51 -2.74
C ILE A 292 -3.60 -9.53 -3.30
N THR A 293 -3.50 -9.58 -4.62
CA THR A 293 -2.62 -10.49 -5.35
C THR A 293 -1.74 -9.70 -6.31
N GLU A 294 -0.43 -9.91 -6.24
CA GLU A 294 0.56 -9.35 -7.14
C GLU A 294 1.40 -10.48 -7.75
N ILE A 295 1.40 -10.59 -9.07
CA ILE A 295 2.05 -11.71 -9.77
C ILE A 295 2.98 -11.16 -10.85
N ASP A 296 4.22 -11.62 -10.81
CA ASP A 296 5.22 -11.40 -11.85
C ASP A 296 5.58 -12.72 -12.52
N PRO A 297 4.91 -13.07 -13.65
CA PRO A 297 5.15 -14.32 -14.33
C PRO A 297 6.29 -14.22 -15.35
N ILE A 298 6.79 -13.03 -15.66
CA ILE A 298 7.64 -12.74 -16.82
C ILE A 298 9.10 -12.42 -16.48
N THR A 299 9.38 -11.83 -15.31
CA THR A 299 10.76 -11.52 -14.93
C THR A 299 11.55 -12.83 -14.73
N PRO A 300 12.65 -13.04 -15.46
CA PRO A 300 13.47 -14.24 -15.32
C PRO A 300 14.16 -14.33 -13.96
N GLU A 301 14.43 -15.55 -13.51
CA GLU A 301 15.31 -15.79 -12.36
C GLU A 301 16.69 -15.17 -12.62
N GLY A 302 17.19 -14.41 -11.64
CA GLY A 302 18.46 -13.69 -11.73
C GLY A 302 18.33 -12.24 -12.19
N ASP A 303 17.18 -11.83 -12.72
CA ASP A 303 16.90 -10.43 -13.09
C ASP A 303 16.18 -9.70 -11.94
N ASN A 304 16.34 -8.38 -11.89
CA ASN A 304 15.77 -7.56 -10.81
C ASN A 304 14.28 -7.31 -11.04
N ASN A 305 13.52 -7.28 -9.95
CA ASN A 305 12.14 -6.82 -9.83
C ASN A 305 11.92 -6.31 -8.40
N TYR A 306 11.19 -5.24 -8.22
CA TYR A 306 10.87 -4.67 -6.91
C TYR A 306 9.36 -4.63 -6.78
N LEU A 307 8.79 -5.52 -5.97
CA LEU A 307 7.36 -5.72 -5.88
C LEU A 307 6.87 -5.48 -4.45
N TYR A 308 5.77 -4.75 -4.32
CA TYR A 308 5.19 -4.40 -3.03
C TYR A 308 3.66 -4.57 -3.08
N ALA A 309 3.15 -5.58 -2.38
CA ALA A 309 1.71 -5.83 -2.38
C ALA A 309 0.96 -4.74 -1.59
N ILE A 310 1.55 -4.24 -0.50
CA ILE A 310 1.13 -3.03 0.19
C ILE A 310 2.38 -2.22 0.53
N ASP A 311 2.45 -0.99 0.07
CA ASP A 311 3.52 -0.04 0.40
C ASP A 311 2.96 1.19 1.12
N VAL A 312 3.64 1.59 2.20
CA VAL A 312 3.20 2.66 3.11
C VAL A 312 4.35 3.61 3.40
N TYR A 313 4.26 4.84 2.91
CA TYR A 313 5.31 5.86 3.06
C TYR A 313 4.86 7.02 3.95
N ALA A 314 5.60 7.26 5.03
CA ALA A 314 5.42 8.40 5.93
C ALA A 314 3.97 8.58 6.44
N CYS A 315 3.30 7.46 6.75
CA CYS A 315 1.88 7.46 7.15
C CYS A 315 1.70 7.19 8.63
N ASN A 316 0.65 7.75 9.23
CA ASN A 316 0.38 7.63 10.67
C ASN A 316 -1.00 6.99 10.93
N HIS A 317 -1.10 6.19 12.00
CA HIS A 317 -2.32 5.51 12.42
C HIS A 317 -2.95 4.61 11.35
N ILE A 318 -2.12 3.85 10.63
CA ILE A 318 -2.59 2.95 9.57
C ILE A 318 -2.94 1.59 10.17
N THR A 319 -4.06 1.03 9.75
CA THR A 319 -4.47 -0.32 10.13
C THR A 319 -4.57 -1.21 8.89
N ILE A 320 -3.81 -2.30 8.88
CA ILE A 320 -3.82 -3.35 7.85
C ILE A 320 -4.33 -4.62 8.52
N ASP A 321 -5.61 -4.96 8.32
CA ASP A 321 -6.30 -6.00 9.10
C ASP A 321 -7.02 -7.04 8.23
N ASP A 322 -6.86 -8.33 8.57
CA ASP A 322 -7.64 -9.43 7.97
C ASP A 322 -7.62 -9.46 6.43
N ASN A 323 -6.49 -9.13 5.82
CA ASN A 323 -6.29 -9.25 4.37
C ASN A 323 -5.69 -10.62 4.02
N THR A 324 -6.04 -11.13 2.84
CA THR A 324 -5.27 -12.20 2.17
C THR A 324 -4.36 -11.54 1.15
N ILE A 325 -3.04 -11.68 1.34
CA ILE A 325 -2.00 -11.08 0.52
C ILE A 325 -1.19 -12.20 -0.14
N ARG A 326 -1.10 -12.17 -1.47
CA ARG A 326 -0.28 -13.11 -2.25
C ARG A 326 0.62 -12.35 -3.20
N LEU A 327 1.93 -12.49 -3.04
CA LEU A 327 2.93 -11.94 -3.95
C LEU A 327 3.78 -13.07 -4.51
N GLU A 328 3.83 -13.23 -5.83
CA GLU A 328 4.65 -14.27 -6.47
C GLU A 328 5.44 -13.73 -7.65
N SER A 329 6.76 -13.88 -7.61
CA SER A 329 7.64 -13.59 -8.73
C SER A 329 8.63 -14.71 -9.00
N LYS A 330 8.99 -14.86 -10.28
CA LYS A 330 10.14 -15.64 -10.74
C LYS A 330 11.45 -14.83 -10.75
N GLY A 331 11.35 -13.51 -10.62
CA GLY A 331 12.47 -12.60 -10.57
C GLY A 331 13.30 -12.71 -9.29
N GLY A 332 14.24 -11.78 -9.15
CA GLY A 332 15.15 -11.68 -8.04
C GLY A 332 16.47 -12.41 -8.30
N SER A 333 17.54 -11.86 -7.75
CA SER A 333 18.91 -12.25 -8.01
C SER A 333 19.67 -12.49 -6.72
N ILE A 334 20.31 -13.65 -6.62
CA ILE A 334 21.40 -13.92 -5.66
C ILE A 334 22.58 -14.49 -6.44
N ILE A 335 23.32 -13.66 -7.16
CA ILE A 335 24.47 -14.18 -7.94
C ILE A 335 25.66 -14.37 -6.99
N PRO A 336 26.04 -15.64 -6.65
CA PRO A 336 27.03 -15.89 -5.63
C PRO A 336 28.41 -15.33 -6.03
N GLY A 337 29.04 -14.57 -5.14
CA GLY A 337 30.36 -13.96 -5.37
C GLY A 337 30.34 -12.69 -6.22
N THR A 338 29.16 -12.18 -6.57
CA THR A 338 28.97 -10.81 -7.07
C THR A 338 28.19 -10.00 -6.05
N ASN A 339 28.27 -8.67 -6.12
CA ASN A 339 27.55 -7.79 -5.18
C ASN A 339 26.04 -7.67 -5.49
N ASN A 340 25.38 -8.77 -5.90
CA ASN A 340 24.10 -8.71 -6.60
C ASN A 340 23.03 -9.57 -5.91
N GLY A 341 22.73 -9.23 -4.64
CA GLY A 341 21.49 -9.58 -3.96
C GLY A 341 20.46 -8.49 -4.24
N THR A 342 19.77 -8.55 -5.37
CA THR A 342 18.91 -7.46 -5.86
C THR A 342 17.60 -8.02 -6.43
N GLY A 343 16.56 -7.19 -6.47
CA GLY A 343 15.23 -7.60 -6.86
C GLY A 343 14.46 -8.23 -5.70
N THR A 344 13.73 -7.41 -4.96
CA THR A 344 13.03 -7.76 -3.72
C THR A 344 11.53 -7.87 -3.94
N ALA A 345 10.89 -8.71 -3.14
CA ALA A 345 9.44 -8.83 -3.12
C ALA A 345 8.94 -8.80 -1.68
N TYR A 346 8.13 -7.80 -1.33
CA TYR A 346 7.65 -7.60 0.04
C TYR A 346 6.13 -7.63 0.11
N GLY A 347 5.60 -8.41 1.05
CA GLY A 347 4.15 -8.48 1.26
C GLY A 347 3.60 -7.17 1.79
N ILE A 348 4.28 -6.59 2.78
CA ILE A 348 4.01 -5.26 3.31
C ILE A 348 5.35 -4.54 3.46
N GLN A 349 5.46 -3.34 2.88
CA GLN A 349 6.58 -2.42 3.08
C GLN A 349 6.11 -1.18 3.84
N LEU A 350 6.91 -0.75 4.81
CA LEU A 350 6.73 0.51 5.54
C LEU A 350 8.02 1.34 5.46
N THR A 351 7.93 2.56 4.95
CA THR A 351 9.09 3.46 4.87
C THR A 351 8.74 4.81 5.50
N GLY A 352 9.68 5.38 6.23
CA GLY A 352 9.49 6.72 6.79
C GLY A 352 9.04 6.72 8.25
N GLN A 353 8.65 7.89 8.76
CA GLN A 353 7.92 8.00 10.02
C GLN A 353 6.58 7.28 9.92
N HIS A 354 6.28 6.38 10.86
CA HIS A 354 5.00 5.69 10.83
C HIS A 354 4.53 5.12 12.17
N ASN A 355 3.21 4.95 12.28
CA ASN A 355 2.55 4.19 13.35
C ASN A 355 1.52 3.27 12.70
N VAL A 356 1.77 1.96 12.72
CA VAL A 356 0.99 0.99 11.96
C VAL A 356 0.62 -0.22 12.80
N THR A 357 -0.64 -0.63 12.71
CA THR A 357 -1.12 -1.92 13.20
C THR A 357 -1.32 -2.87 12.04
N ILE A 358 -0.66 -4.03 12.09
CA ILE A 358 -0.77 -5.12 11.11
C ILE A 358 -1.33 -6.33 11.83
N SER A 359 -2.59 -6.68 11.57
CA SER A 359 -3.29 -7.73 12.33
C SER A 359 -4.02 -8.74 11.47
N ASN A 360 -4.03 -10.01 11.90
CA ASN A 360 -4.87 -11.06 11.33
C ASN A 360 -4.70 -11.33 9.82
N ASN A 361 -3.64 -10.82 9.18
CA ASN A 361 -3.44 -11.00 7.74
C ASN A 361 -2.89 -12.40 7.44
N ASN A 362 -3.21 -12.92 6.26
CA ASN A 362 -2.59 -14.09 5.68
C ASN A 362 -1.70 -13.66 4.51
N ILE A 363 -0.39 -13.66 4.72
CA ILE A 363 0.63 -13.12 3.82
C ILE A 363 1.44 -14.28 3.24
N HIS A 364 1.43 -14.42 1.92
CA HIS A 364 2.25 -15.38 1.20
C HIS A 364 3.08 -14.67 0.14
N THR A 365 4.40 -14.62 0.32
CA THR A 365 5.31 -14.01 -0.64
C THR A 365 6.36 -15.00 -1.12
N SER A 366 6.60 -15.04 -2.43
CA SER A 366 7.65 -15.85 -3.04
C SER A 366 8.40 -15.08 -4.12
N ASN A 367 9.73 -15.09 -4.02
CA ASN A 367 10.65 -14.54 -5.01
C ASN A 367 11.81 -15.53 -5.25
N ASN A 368 12.61 -15.42 -6.31
CA ASN A 368 13.85 -16.20 -6.42
C ASN A 368 15.05 -15.49 -5.80
N GLY A 369 14.98 -14.18 -5.59
CA GLY A 369 15.95 -13.38 -4.85
C GLY A 369 15.50 -13.08 -3.42
N PRO A 370 15.98 -11.95 -2.84
CA PRO A 370 15.57 -11.48 -1.52
C PRO A 370 14.04 -11.33 -1.40
N ASN A 371 13.49 -11.63 -0.22
CA ASN A 371 12.04 -11.66 0.01
C ASN A 371 11.68 -11.39 1.47
N ALA A 372 10.62 -10.63 1.71
CA ALA A 372 10.12 -10.40 3.06
C ALA A 372 8.60 -10.58 3.13
N GLY A 373 8.11 -11.10 4.25
CA GLY A 373 6.68 -10.99 4.57
C GLY A 373 6.32 -9.54 4.89
N ILE A 374 7.02 -8.98 5.87
CA ILE A 374 6.92 -7.57 6.28
C ILE A 374 8.32 -6.95 6.32
N TYR A 375 8.49 -5.77 5.73
CA TYR A 375 9.71 -4.99 5.79
C TYR A 375 9.39 -3.58 6.28
N SER A 376 10.17 -3.05 7.21
CA SER A 376 10.03 -1.67 7.68
C SER A 376 11.37 -0.93 7.83
N GLN A 377 11.36 0.36 7.52
CA GLN A 377 12.48 1.26 7.65
C GLN A 377 12.11 2.58 8.34
N ASN A 378 12.84 2.94 9.39
CA ASN A 378 12.65 4.17 10.19
C ASN A 378 13.27 5.43 9.57
N PHE A 379 13.10 5.62 8.27
CA PHE A 379 13.65 6.77 7.56
C PHE A 379 13.01 8.08 8.06
N ASN A 380 13.82 9.11 8.36
CA ASN A 380 13.37 10.47 8.67
C ASN A 380 12.33 10.65 9.82
N GLY A 381 12.20 9.72 10.76
CA GLY A 381 11.37 9.96 11.94
C GLY A 381 11.16 8.74 12.84
N PRO A 382 10.40 8.92 13.94
CA PRO A 382 10.10 7.83 14.87
C PRO A 382 9.13 6.82 14.26
N THR A 383 9.28 5.55 14.63
CA THR A 383 8.38 4.49 14.17
C THR A 383 7.91 3.57 15.29
N ASN A 384 6.65 3.17 15.24
CA ASN A 384 6.03 2.25 16.20
C ASN A 384 5.13 1.25 15.47
N LEU A 385 5.33 -0.04 15.73
CA LEU A 385 4.56 -1.12 15.11
C LEU A 385 3.84 -2.00 16.12
N THR A 386 2.61 -2.38 15.77
CA THR A 386 1.90 -3.50 16.40
C THR A 386 1.62 -4.56 15.34
N ILE A 387 2.20 -5.76 15.49
CA ILE A 387 2.09 -6.85 14.52
C ILE A 387 1.53 -8.07 15.24
N ILE A 388 0.26 -8.40 15.00
CA ILE A 388 -0.46 -9.41 15.79
C ILE A 388 -1.23 -10.44 14.96
N ASN A 389 -1.14 -11.71 15.35
CA ASN A 389 -1.95 -12.80 14.79
C ASN A 389 -1.89 -12.96 13.26
N ASN A 390 -0.83 -12.51 12.60
CA ASN A 390 -0.66 -12.72 11.17
C ASN A 390 -0.14 -14.13 10.88
N THR A 391 -0.58 -14.71 9.77
CA THR A 391 0.04 -15.90 9.17
C THR A 391 0.94 -15.43 8.03
N ILE A 392 2.23 -15.73 8.09
CA ILE A 392 3.23 -15.25 7.14
C ILE A 392 3.99 -16.44 6.59
N TYR A 393 4.02 -16.57 5.28
CA TYR A 393 4.91 -17.45 4.53
C TYR A 393 5.78 -16.59 3.61
N SER A 394 7.09 -16.67 3.78
CA SER A 394 8.07 -15.92 2.99
C SER A 394 9.06 -16.89 2.38
N GLU A 395 9.13 -16.90 1.05
CA GLU A 395 9.99 -17.78 0.26
C GLU A 395 10.94 -16.96 -0.62
N GLY A 396 12.23 -17.20 -0.51
CA GLY A 396 13.21 -16.45 -1.27
C GLY A 396 14.58 -17.10 -1.28
N SER A 397 15.56 -16.37 -1.79
CA SER A 397 16.96 -16.72 -1.63
C SER A 397 17.74 -15.54 -1.05
N ALA A 398 18.65 -15.83 -0.14
CA ALA A 398 19.55 -14.85 0.45
C ALA A 398 20.98 -15.40 0.48
N ASP A 399 21.93 -14.49 0.58
CA ASP A 399 23.33 -14.80 0.84
C ASP A 399 23.95 -13.79 1.82
N SER A 400 25.18 -14.05 2.24
CA SER A 400 25.91 -13.15 3.13
C SER A 400 26.60 -11.97 2.40
N SER A 401 26.29 -11.72 1.11
CA SER A 401 27.04 -10.73 0.33
C SER A 401 26.73 -9.30 0.75
N HIS A 402 25.48 -9.02 1.11
CA HIS A 402 24.96 -7.72 1.53
C HIS A 402 23.83 -7.87 2.55
N SER A 403 23.58 -6.85 3.36
CA SER A 403 22.52 -6.87 4.38
C SER A 403 21.11 -6.92 3.80
N TRP A 404 20.92 -6.43 2.57
CA TRP A 404 19.64 -6.45 1.86
C TRP A 404 19.43 -7.74 1.03
N SER A 405 20.44 -8.61 0.96
CA SER A 405 20.30 -9.97 0.41
C SER A 405 19.68 -10.86 1.48
N LEU A 406 18.38 -10.68 1.73
CA LEU A 406 17.67 -11.14 2.94
C LEU A 406 16.39 -11.92 2.60
N VAL A 407 16.17 -13.02 3.30
CA VAL A 407 14.89 -13.74 3.32
C VAL A 407 14.36 -13.76 4.74
N THR A 408 13.19 -13.17 4.95
CA THR A 408 12.64 -13.02 6.31
C THR A 408 11.12 -13.08 6.36
N GLY A 409 10.59 -13.47 7.51
CA GLY A 409 9.18 -13.26 7.82
C GLY A 409 8.90 -11.78 8.11
N MET A 410 9.77 -11.15 8.90
CA MET A 410 9.72 -9.73 9.23
C MET A 410 11.14 -9.16 9.38
N GLU A 411 11.49 -8.09 8.68
CA GLU A 411 12.69 -7.28 8.97
C GLU A 411 12.26 -5.88 9.38
N LEU A 412 12.58 -5.52 10.62
CA LEU A 412 12.04 -4.34 11.27
C LEU A 412 13.16 -3.43 11.76
N GLN A 413 13.24 -2.22 11.23
CA GLN A 413 14.23 -1.21 11.65
C GLN A 413 13.63 -0.17 12.62
N ASP A 414 12.57 -0.55 13.33
CA ASP A 414 11.74 0.38 14.10
C ASP A 414 12.29 0.77 15.46
N ASN A 415 11.82 1.90 16.01
CA ASN A 415 12.15 2.27 17.38
C ASN A 415 11.50 1.32 18.38
N GLU A 416 10.21 1.05 18.21
CA GLU A 416 9.44 0.14 19.05
C GLU A 416 8.56 -0.78 18.19
N ALA A 417 8.47 -2.05 18.58
CA ALA A 417 7.56 -2.99 17.95
C ALA A 417 7.00 -3.97 18.98
N TYR A 418 5.69 -4.18 18.94
CA TYR A 418 4.99 -5.23 19.67
C TYR A 418 4.58 -6.34 18.69
N ILE A 419 5.17 -7.52 18.83
CA ILE A 419 5.05 -8.63 17.87
C ILE A 419 4.52 -9.85 18.61
N ALA A 420 3.24 -10.17 18.41
CA ALA A 420 2.60 -11.22 19.20
C ALA A 420 1.66 -12.16 18.42
N GLY A 421 1.66 -13.44 18.77
CA GLY A 421 0.68 -14.42 18.25
C GLY A 421 0.80 -14.74 16.76
N ASN A 422 1.86 -14.28 16.07
CA ASN A 422 2.02 -14.52 14.65
C ASN A 422 2.49 -15.95 14.37
N THR A 423 2.06 -16.52 13.24
CA THR A 423 2.59 -17.78 12.69
C THR A 423 3.43 -17.48 11.47
N ILE A 424 4.73 -17.75 11.54
CA ILE A 424 5.72 -17.34 10.54
C ILE A 424 6.45 -18.57 10.04
N THR A 425 6.44 -18.78 8.72
CA THR A 425 7.29 -19.75 8.03
C THR A 425 8.15 -19.03 7.02
N VAL A 426 9.45 -19.30 7.09
CA VAL A 426 10.44 -18.74 6.17
C VAL A 426 11.15 -19.89 5.49
N TYR A 427 11.25 -19.84 4.17
CA TYR A 427 11.91 -20.85 3.38
C TYR A 427 12.97 -20.22 2.47
N ASN A 428 14.23 -20.54 2.77
CA ASN A 428 15.34 -20.20 1.90
C ASN A 428 15.51 -21.29 0.82
N LYS A 429 15.36 -20.89 -0.44
CA LYS A 429 15.56 -21.73 -1.64
C LYS A 429 17.04 -22.06 -1.87
N ALA A 430 17.93 -21.15 -1.46
CA ALA A 430 19.37 -21.35 -1.61
C ALA A 430 19.91 -22.36 -0.57
N THR A 431 21.07 -22.95 -0.87
CA THR A 431 21.78 -23.75 0.15
C THR A 431 22.33 -22.81 1.21
N TYR A 432 21.94 -23.04 2.47
CA TYR A 432 22.40 -22.21 3.57
C TYR A 432 23.91 -22.32 3.82
N SER A 433 24.56 -21.17 3.96
CA SER A 433 25.92 -21.00 4.45
C SER A 433 25.91 -20.18 5.75
N PRO A 434 26.78 -20.48 6.73
CA PRO A 434 26.88 -19.69 7.95
C PRO A 434 27.12 -18.21 7.65
N GLY A 435 26.18 -17.37 8.08
CA GLY A 435 26.20 -15.92 7.84
C GLY A 435 25.21 -15.42 6.79
N ASP A 436 24.52 -16.31 6.06
CA ASP A 436 23.44 -15.89 5.16
C ASP A 436 22.29 -15.26 5.96
N ASN A 437 21.68 -14.22 5.38
CA ASN A 437 20.61 -13.47 6.02
C ASN A 437 19.27 -14.17 5.82
N VAL A 438 19.01 -15.19 6.64
CA VAL A 438 17.76 -15.97 6.63
C VAL A 438 17.20 -16.03 8.05
N TYR A 439 16.10 -15.32 8.28
CA TYR A 439 15.58 -15.07 9.62
C TYR A 439 14.06 -15.22 9.68
N GLY A 440 13.49 -15.46 10.87
CA GLY A 440 12.04 -15.42 11.07
C GLY A 440 11.54 -14.00 11.36
N ILE A 441 12.00 -13.44 12.48
CA ILE A 441 11.81 -12.04 12.89
C ILE A 441 13.20 -11.44 13.08
N SER A 442 13.49 -10.33 12.40
CA SER A 442 14.83 -9.75 12.40
C SER A 442 14.87 -8.23 12.53
N PHE A 443 15.98 -7.80 13.13
CA PHE A 443 16.60 -6.49 12.95
C PHE A 443 18.06 -6.78 12.61
N SER A 444 18.33 -6.88 11.31
CA SER A 444 19.62 -7.31 10.78
C SER A 444 20.35 -6.19 10.02
N GLN A 445 19.61 -5.18 9.56
CA GLN A 445 20.14 -4.02 8.88
C GLN A 445 20.36 -2.88 9.88
N ALA A 446 21.60 -2.42 10.02
CA ALA A 446 21.97 -1.43 11.02
C ALA A 446 21.27 -0.07 10.76
N GLY A 447 20.47 0.38 11.73
CA GLY A 447 19.88 1.72 11.77
C GLY A 447 20.58 2.66 12.77
N THR A 448 20.04 3.87 12.94
CA THR A 448 20.57 4.91 13.86
C THR A 448 20.09 4.75 15.31
N ALA A 449 19.09 3.90 15.57
CA ALA A 449 18.48 3.69 16.88
C ALA A 449 18.57 2.24 17.35
N TYR A 450 18.54 2.02 18.66
CA TYR A 450 18.43 0.69 19.27
C TYR A 450 16.95 0.33 19.41
N PRO A 451 16.47 -0.75 18.76
CA PRO A 451 15.07 -1.14 18.85
C PRO A 451 14.71 -1.68 20.23
N LYS A 452 13.50 -1.35 20.68
CA LYS A 452 12.85 -1.89 21.88
C LYS A 452 11.67 -2.77 21.45
N PHE A 453 11.97 -4.02 21.13
CA PHE A 453 10.98 -4.98 20.65
C PHE A 453 10.43 -5.85 21.77
N THR A 454 9.13 -6.10 21.74
CA THR A 454 8.46 -7.12 22.56
C THR A 454 7.98 -8.22 21.64
N ILE A 455 8.65 -9.38 21.69
CA ILE A 455 8.39 -10.52 20.81
C ILE A 455 7.86 -11.67 21.65
N THR A 456 6.57 -11.99 21.53
CA THR A 456 5.97 -13.00 22.40
C THR A 456 4.90 -13.85 21.75
N GLU A 457 4.78 -15.11 22.18
CA GLU A 457 3.71 -16.02 21.74
C GLU A 457 3.65 -16.25 20.21
N ASN A 458 4.74 -16.00 19.49
CA ASN A 458 4.83 -16.28 18.06
C ASN A 458 5.23 -17.75 17.82
N THR A 459 4.76 -18.31 16.71
CA THR A 459 5.24 -19.60 16.16
C THR A 459 6.09 -19.31 14.94
N VAL A 460 7.38 -19.62 15.01
CA VAL A 460 8.36 -19.28 13.96
C VAL A 460 9.11 -20.53 13.52
N ASN A 461 9.04 -20.82 12.22
CA ASN A 461 9.75 -21.91 11.57
C ASN A 461 10.62 -21.36 10.43
N VAL A 462 11.93 -21.52 10.54
CA VAL A 462 12.88 -21.08 9.50
C VAL A 462 13.56 -22.29 8.89
N ILE A 463 13.29 -22.53 7.61
CA ILE A 463 13.81 -23.67 6.83
C ILE A 463 15.01 -23.18 6.02
N ASN A 464 16.10 -23.95 6.04
CA ASN A 464 17.40 -23.60 5.46
C ASN A 464 17.93 -22.26 5.99
N GLY A 465 17.83 -22.04 7.30
CA GLY A 465 18.31 -20.85 7.99
C GLY A 465 18.68 -21.15 9.44
N MET A 466 19.50 -20.29 10.04
CA MET A 466 20.06 -20.54 11.38
C MET A 466 19.22 -19.96 12.51
N TRP A 467 18.66 -18.74 12.35
CA TRP A 467 18.07 -17.98 13.45
C TRP A 467 16.58 -17.75 13.25
N ALA A 468 15.77 -18.07 14.25
CA ALA A 468 14.34 -17.77 14.23
C ALA A 468 14.09 -16.30 14.61
N ILE A 469 14.88 -15.78 15.56
CA ILE A 469 14.90 -14.36 15.91
C ILE A 469 16.35 -13.87 15.81
N TYR A 470 16.56 -12.78 15.09
CA TYR A 470 17.89 -12.18 14.92
C TYR A 470 17.87 -10.69 15.24
N LEU A 471 18.50 -10.28 16.34
CA LEU A 471 18.54 -8.88 16.77
C LEU A 471 20.00 -8.40 16.85
N GLN A 472 20.47 -7.72 15.81
CA GLN A 472 21.86 -7.27 15.73
C GLN A 472 22.22 -6.25 16.82
N TYR A 473 21.26 -5.40 17.17
CA TYR A 473 21.35 -4.49 18.32
C TYR A 473 19.99 -4.40 18.98
N SER A 474 19.98 -4.32 20.31
CA SER A 474 18.74 -4.16 21.08
C SER A 474 19.00 -3.42 22.38
N SER A 475 18.00 -2.64 22.82
CA SER A 475 18.04 -1.93 24.10
C SER A 475 16.71 -2.11 24.82
N GLY A 476 16.69 -3.00 25.83
CA GLY A 476 15.47 -3.28 26.59
C GLY A 476 14.44 -4.08 25.79
N ALA A 477 14.89 -4.88 24.83
CA ALA A 477 14.02 -5.79 24.07
C ALA A 477 13.67 -7.03 24.91
N SER A 478 12.66 -7.78 24.46
CA SER A 478 12.31 -9.08 25.04
C SER A 478 11.85 -10.06 23.97
N ALA A 479 12.24 -11.32 24.12
CA ALA A 479 11.81 -12.44 23.30
C ALA A 479 11.37 -13.58 24.21
N ASN A 480 10.06 -13.69 24.45
CA ASN A 480 9.52 -14.57 25.49
C ASN A 480 8.38 -15.47 25.00
N ASN A 481 8.34 -16.72 25.46
CA ASN A 481 7.23 -17.65 25.24
C ASN A 481 6.90 -17.91 23.75
N ASN A 482 7.89 -17.84 22.87
CA ASN A 482 7.72 -18.16 21.44
C ASN A 482 8.00 -19.65 21.17
N SER A 483 7.30 -20.22 20.19
CA SER A 483 7.59 -21.53 19.61
C SER A 483 8.58 -21.35 18.46
N LEU A 484 9.86 -21.63 18.68
CA LEU A 484 10.94 -21.32 17.73
C LEU A 484 11.62 -22.60 17.24
N ILE A 485 11.74 -22.76 15.92
CA ILE A 485 12.51 -23.83 15.30
C ILE A 485 13.20 -23.35 14.02
N THR A 486 14.43 -23.81 13.85
CA THR A 486 15.21 -23.73 12.63
C THR A 486 15.85 -25.09 12.36
N ASP A 487 16.55 -25.24 11.24
CA ASP A 487 17.30 -26.48 10.97
C ASP A 487 18.47 -26.69 11.94
N TYR A 488 18.93 -25.63 12.61
CA TYR A 488 20.13 -25.63 13.46
C TYR A 488 19.82 -25.49 14.95
N TYR A 489 18.75 -24.75 15.30
CA TYR A 489 18.44 -24.40 16.68
C TYR A 489 16.93 -24.43 16.95
N CYS A 490 16.54 -24.47 18.23
CA CYS A 490 15.16 -24.31 18.63
C CYS A 490 15.04 -23.66 20.02
N GLY A 491 13.85 -23.16 20.37
CA GLY A 491 13.59 -22.45 21.63
C GLY A 491 14.55 -21.27 21.83
N ASN A 492 15.02 -21.05 23.06
CA ASN A 492 15.95 -19.95 23.37
C ASN A 492 17.26 -19.98 22.54
N ALA A 493 17.72 -21.17 22.11
CA ALA A 493 18.94 -21.29 21.32
C ALA A 493 18.78 -20.76 19.89
N ALA A 494 17.54 -20.61 19.40
CA ALA A 494 17.25 -20.06 18.08
C ALA A 494 17.20 -18.52 18.03
N VAL A 495 17.55 -17.85 19.14
CA VAL A 495 17.58 -16.39 19.26
C VAL A 495 19.02 -15.91 19.23
N TYR A 496 19.38 -15.16 18.19
CA TYR A 496 20.60 -14.37 18.18
C TYR A 496 20.32 -12.97 18.70
N TYR A 497 21.22 -12.46 19.53
CA TYR A 497 21.13 -11.11 20.04
C TYR A 497 22.51 -10.51 20.31
N ASN A 498 22.56 -9.19 20.18
CA ASN A 498 23.64 -8.37 20.70
C ASN A 498 23.03 -7.11 21.31
N GLY A 499 23.39 -6.78 22.55
CA GLY A 499 22.74 -5.75 23.37
C GLY A 499 21.99 -6.31 24.58
N ASP A 500 21.06 -5.50 25.11
CA ASP A 500 20.28 -5.83 26.31
C ASP A 500 18.90 -6.38 25.95
N ILE A 501 18.70 -7.67 26.22
CA ILE A 501 17.47 -8.41 25.92
C ILE A 501 17.11 -9.41 27.03
N GLN A 502 15.81 -9.52 27.30
CA GLN A 502 15.25 -10.57 28.13
C GLN A 502 14.78 -11.76 27.26
N ILE A 503 15.38 -12.93 27.47
CA ILE A 503 15.04 -14.17 26.74
C ILE A 503 14.58 -15.22 27.74
N SER A 504 13.31 -15.63 27.67
CA SER A 504 12.76 -16.65 28.58
C SER A 504 11.58 -17.41 27.98
N GLY A 505 11.40 -18.67 28.39
CA GLY A 505 10.20 -19.43 28.04
C GLY A 505 10.04 -19.81 26.56
N ASN A 506 10.97 -19.47 25.65
CA ASN A 506 10.88 -19.93 24.27
C ASN A 506 11.15 -21.44 24.20
N TYR A 507 10.33 -22.16 23.46
CA TYR A 507 10.34 -23.62 23.41
C TYR A 507 10.43 -24.14 21.99
N CYS A 508 10.86 -25.38 21.88
CA CYS A 508 10.98 -26.09 20.63
C CYS A 508 9.63 -26.77 20.31
N PRO A 509 8.95 -26.43 19.19
CA PRO A 509 7.74 -27.12 18.78
C PRO A 509 8.04 -28.62 18.60
N ASN A 510 7.14 -29.47 19.11
CA ASN A 510 7.22 -30.94 19.07
C ASN A 510 8.19 -31.63 20.05
N CYS A 511 8.70 -30.92 21.06
CA CYS A 511 9.55 -31.52 22.10
C CYS A 511 8.74 -32.11 23.26
N ASN A 512 7.99 -33.18 22.99
CA ASN A 512 7.30 -33.97 24.02
C ASN A 512 8.29 -34.87 24.80
N GLY A 513 9.22 -34.27 25.53
CA GLY A 513 9.99 -34.94 26.59
C GLY A 513 11.12 -35.88 26.15
N VAL A 514 11.61 -35.81 24.91
CA VAL A 514 12.77 -36.59 24.45
C VAL A 514 13.70 -35.68 23.64
N ASN A 515 14.97 -35.58 24.08
CA ASN A 515 16.11 -34.87 23.46
C ASN A 515 15.82 -34.19 22.12
N CYS A 516 15.53 -32.89 22.18
CA CYS A 516 15.56 -32.02 21.01
C CYS A 516 17.00 -31.62 20.74
N ASN A 517 17.75 -32.62 20.29
CA ASN A 517 19.02 -32.42 19.65
C ASN A 517 18.73 -31.86 18.26
N CYS A 518 18.66 -30.54 18.12
CA CYS A 518 19.08 -29.91 16.88
C CYS A 518 20.57 -30.26 16.73
N THR A 519 20.86 -31.42 16.18
CA THR A 519 22.20 -31.86 15.85
C THR A 519 22.47 -31.47 14.41
N HIS A 520 23.31 -30.47 14.20
CA HIS A 520 24.55 -30.60 13.43
C HIS A 520 25.46 -29.40 13.62
#